data_AF-A0A444I7Z1-F1
#
_entry.id   AF-A0A444I7Z1-F1
#
_cell.length_a   1.000
_cell.length_b   1.000
_cell.length_c   1.000
_cell.angle_alpha   90.00
_cell.angle_beta   90.00
_cell.angle_gamma   90.00
#
_symmetry.space_group_name_H-M   'P 1'
#
loop_
_entity.id
_entity.type
_entity.pdbx_description
1 polymer ?
#
loop_
_entity_poly.entity_id
_entity_poly.type
_entity_poly.pdbx_seq_one_letter_code
_entity_poly.pdbx_strand_id
1 'polypeptide(L)'
;MSTQSTGGGSTTSFSNTPQAKDDSYIWTEDQLLSLQLYNAATKTITLDVMSNDLGGNAKSLFSVDDGDGNPITADYELLAKDVGANGASAWEKTLLGNWVRINNGKIEYRLSDGSGIAGSGADINTLSAGEILKDSFVYAIRLGNGTLSEANVSISLTGANDAASIVVDATVTDDRATVEAGAARSGDPNASGKLTVSDVDDGEAAFAAPASLNGIYGSFTFNAASGSWTYTLDNNRAATQALNQGDAVSDTLSVSSLDGTASHNIVVAITGANDAASIVVDATVTD
;
A
#
# COMPACT_ATOMS: atom_id res chain seq x y z
N MET A 1 38.31 31.44 18.75
CA MET A 1 38.80 32.75 18.26
C MET A 1 40.31 32.67 18.16
N SER A 2 40.86 32.76 16.96
CA SER A 2 42.30 32.99 16.79
C SER A 2 42.46 34.05 15.70
N THR A 3 43.02 35.20 16.08
CA THR A 3 43.35 36.31 15.20
C THR A 3 44.67 36.00 14.48
N GLN A 4 44.70 36.16 13.16
CA GLN A 4 45.96 36.33 12.42
C GLN A 4 45.93 37.69 11.74
N SER A 5 46.97 38.48 11.96
CA SER A 5 47.15 39.82 11.42
C SER A 5 48.16 39.76 10.28
N THR A 6 47.76 40.15 9.07
CA THR A 6 48.68 40.57 8.02
C THR A 6 48.58 42.08 7.88
N GLY A 7 49.52 42.79 8.53
CA GLY A 7 49.94 44.16 8.20
C GLY A 7 48.85 45.23 8.03
N GLY A 8 48.13 45.58 9.10
CA GLY A 8 47.54 46.93 9.25
C GLY A 8 46.07 47.13 8.86
N GLY A 9 45.35 46.08 8.44
CA GLY A 9 43.90 46.10 8.25
C GLY A 9 43.28 44.83 8.80
N SER A 10 42.31 44.97 9.71
CA SER A 10 41.61 43.83 10.30
C SER A 10 40.56 43.31 9.31
N THR A 11 40.90 42.30 8.51
CA THR A 11 39.87 41.53 7.80
C THR A 11 39.27 40.53 8.79
N THR A 12 38.04 40.76 9.23
CA THR A 12 37.24 39.70 9.86
C THR A 12 36.77 38.77 8.74
N SER A 13 37.55 37.74 8.43
CA SER A 13 37.04 36.63 7.63
C SER A 13 36.12 35.80 8.53
N PHE A 14 34.81 35.95 8.36
CA PHE A 14 33.83 35.01 8.89
C PHE A 14 33.73 33.86 7.89
N SER A 15 34.52 32.81 8.02
CA SER A 15 34.35 31.61 7.19
C SER A 15 33.95 30.41 8.04
N ASN A 16 32.89 30.52 8.85
CA ASN A 16 32.54 29.46 9.81
C ASN A 16 31.06 29.09 9.88
N THR A 17 30.36 28.96 8.76
CA THR A 17 29.05 28.27 8.78
C THR A 17 28.80 27.55 7.46
N PRO A 18 28.64 26.21 7.44
CA PRO A 18 27.91 25.54 6.37
C PRO A 18 26.60 26.28 6.16
N GLN A 19 26.37 26.76 4.95
CA GLN A 19 25.18 27.56 4.63
C GLN A 19 24.01 26.67 4.20
N ALA A 20 24.34 25.52 3.60
CA ALA A 20 23.49 24.34 3.52
C ALA A 20 23.62 23.50 4.79
N LYS A 21 22.56 22.82 5.20
CA LYS A 21 22.49 21.95 6.37
C LYS A 21 21.83 20.64 5.99
N ASP A 22 22.27 19.55 6.62
CA ASP A 22 21.65 18.26 6.35
C ASP A 22 20.15 18.30 6.67
N ASP A 23 19.36 17.76 5.74
CA ASP A 23 17.92 17.63 5.85
C ASP A 23 17.54 16.18 6.11
N SER A 24 16.62 15.97 7.05
CA SER A 24 16.11 14.65 7.38
C SER A 24 14.60 14.64 7.30
N TYR A 25 14.11 13.76 6.44
CA TYR A 25 12.72 13.59 6.11
C TYR A 25 12.30 12.17 6.48
N ILE A 26 11.50 12.05 7.54
CA ILE A 26 11.04 10.76 8.06
C ILE A 26 9.52 10.82 8.10
N TRP A 27 8.89 10.04 7.22
CA TRP A 27 7.44 10.04 7.07
C TRP A 27 6.91 8.63 6.83
N THR A 28 5.63 8.44 7.14
CA THR A 28 4.83 7.43 6.44
C THR A 28 4.25 8.01 5.15
N GLU A 29 3.83 7.15 4.23
CA GLU A 29 3.16 7.62 3.01
C GLU A 29 1.88 8.42 3.29
N ASP A 30 1.09 8.00 4.28
CA ASP A 30 -0.08 8.73 4.78
C ASP A 30 0.26 10.14 5.27
N GLN A 31 1.41 10.29 5.94
CA GLN A 31 1.87 11.60 6.39
C GLN A 31 2.20 12.50 5.21
N LEU A 32 2.84 11.97 4.16
CA LEU A 32 3.12 12.73 2.94
C LEU A 32 1.85 13.21 2.23
N LEU A 33 0.82 12.34 2.17
CA LEU A 33 -0.49 12.67 1.62
C LEU A 33 -1.19 13.76 2.45
N SER A 34 -1.25 13.60 3.77
CA SER A 34 -1.91 14.57 4.66
C SER A 34 -1.22 15.95 4.67
N LEU A 35 0.11 15.98 4.53
CA LEU A 35 0.91 17.19 4.42
C LEU A 35 0.89 17.81 3.01
N GLN A 36 0.24 17.15 2.04
CA GLN A 36 0.21 17.57 0.63
C GLN A 36 1.62 17.73 0.02
N LEU A 37 2.57 16.94 0.51
CA LEU A 37 3.94 16.89 -0.01
C LEU A 37 4.10 15.86 -1.13
N TYR A 38 3.09 14.99 -1.32
CA TYR A 38 3.02 14.02 -2.40
C TYR A 38 1.96 14.38 -3.43
N ASN A 39 2.33 14.35 -4.72
CA ASN A 39 1.43 14.49 -5.85
C ASN A 39 1.20 13.12 -6.49
N ALA A 40 0.02 12.53 -6.26
CA ALA A 40 -0.33 11.21 -6.77
C ALA A 40 -0.48 11.13 -8.30
N ALA A 41 -0.72 12.25 -9.00
CA ALA A 41 -0.81 12.24 -10.46
C ALA A 41 0.56 12.15 -11.12
N THR A 42 1.58 12.74 -10.49
CA THR A 42 2.95 12.77 -11.00
C THR A 42 3.91 11.89 -10.20
N LYS A 43 3.40 11.18 -9.18
CA LYS A 43 4.17 10.33 -8.27
C LYS A 43 5.37 11.03 -7.64
N THR A 44 5.17 12.29 -7.24
CA THR A 44 6.26 13.19 -6.84
C THR A 44 6.17 13.63 -5.40
N ILE A 45 7.25 13.44 -4.64
CA ILE A 45 7.46 14.05 -3.33
C ILE A 45 8.20 15.38 -3.52
N THR A 46 7.73 16.44 -2.86
CA THR A 46 8.40 17.75 -2.87
C THR A 46 9.13 17.98 -1.55
N LEU A 47 10.42 18.27 -1.64
CA LEU A 47 11.30 18.53 -0.50
C LEU A 47 11.74 19.99 -0.51
N ASP A 48 11.65 20.64 0.65
CA ASP A 48 11.98 22.04 0.84
C ASP A 48 13.22 22.19 1.72
N VAL A 49 14.37 21.83 1.14
CA VAL A 49 15.69 21.92 1.79
C VAL A 49 16.09 23.37 2.08
N MET A 50 15.58 24.31 1.28
CA MET A 50 15.92 25.73 1.44
C MET A 50 15.28 26.36 2.68
N SER A 51 14.31 25.69 3.32
CA SER A 51 13.54 26.24 4.45
C SER A 51 14.35 26.42 5.73
N ASN A 52 15.36 25.56 5.97
CA ASN A 52 16.24 25.61 7.16
C ASN A 52 17.63 26.19 6.83
N ASP A 53 17.92 26.39 5.55
CA ASP A 53 19.19 26.87 4.99
C ASP A 53 19.26 28.38 4.89
N LEU A 54 20.43 28.94 5.20
CA LEU A 54 20.66 30.39 5.25
C LEU A 54 19.61 31.17 6.07
N GLY A 55 18.96 30.52 7.04
CA GLY A 55 17.84 31.09 7.80
C GLY A 55 16.65 31.49 6.90
N GLY A 56 16.44 30.79 5.78
CA GLY A 56 15.40 31.06 4.78
C GLY A 56 15.78 32.10 3.72
N ASN A 57 17.03 32.59 3.69
CA ASN A 57 17.48 33.65 2.75
C ASN A 57 18.38 33.14 1.62
N ALA A 58 18.43 31.83 1.41
CA ALA A 58 19.23 31.26 0.34
C ALA A 58 18.75 31.73 -1.04
N LYS A 59 19.70 32.10 -1.91
CA LYS A 59 19.38 32.77 -3.18
C LYS A 59 18.95 31.82 -4.29
N SER A 60 19.45 30.58 -4.29
CA SER A 60 19.09 29.54 -5.25
C SER A 60 19.70 28.20 -4.85
N LEU A 61 18.90 27.13 -4.93
CA LEU A 61 19.42 25.78 -5.10
C LEU A 61 20.22 25.73 -6.41
N PHE A 62 21.37 25.07 -6.42
CA PHE A 62 22.32 25.15 -7.53
C PHE A 62 22.40 23.85 -8.33
N SER A 63 22.48 22.72 -7.64
CA SER A 63 22.57 21.38 -8.25
C SER A 63 22.23 20.30 -7.21
N VAL A 64 21.89 19.11 -7.68
CA VAL A 64 21.67 17.89 -6.89
C VAL A 64 22.63 16.84 -7.48
N ASP A 65 23.30 16.07 -6.63
CA ASP A 65 24.33 15.10 -7.05
C ASP A 65 23.71 13.79 -7.59
N ASP A 66 24.34 13.20 -8.61
CA ASP A 66 23.79 12.25 -9.59
C ASP A 66 24.04 10.76 -9.27
N GLY A 67 24.39 10.45 -8.02
CA GLY A 67 24.19 9.12 -7.46
C GLY A 67 25.13 8.01 -7.94
N ASP A 68 26.35 8.33 -8.37
CA ASP A 68 27.35 7.32 -8.78
C ASP A 68 28.10 6.66 -7.59
N GLY A 69 27.90 7.16 -6.36
CA GLY A 69 28.52 6.63 -5.14
C GLY A 69 29.99 7.03 -4.93
N ASN A 70 30.53 7.96 -5.72
CA ASN A 70 31.87 8.50 -5.52
C ASN A 70 31.86 9.76 -4.63
N PRO A 71 32.90 9.98 -3.80
CA PRO A 71 33.04 11.25 -3.08
C PRO A 71 33.45 12.39 -4.02
N ILE A 72 32.53 13.35 -4.24
CA ILE A 72 32.54 14.80 -4.63
C ILE A 72 33.70 15.36 -5.50
N THR A 73 34.90 14.83 -5.43
CA THR A 73 36.08 15.34 -6.14
C THR A 73 36.29 14.75 -7.53
N ALA A 74 35.53 13.73 -7.93
CA ALA A 74 35.75 13.00 -9.19
C ALA A 74 34.62 13.17 -10.22
N ASP A 75 33.42 13.58 -9.82
CA ASP A 75 32.35 13.91 -10.77
C ASP A 75 32.05 15.40 -10.76
N TYR A 76 32.21 16.02 -11.93
CA TYR A 76 32.20 17.46 -12.13
C TYR A 76 30.84 17.95 -12.67
N GLU A 77 29.74 17.25 -12.37
CA GLU A 77 28.41 17.63 -12.88
C GLU A 77 27.72 18.71 -12.00
N LEU A 78 28.09 18.85 -10.71
CA LEU A 78 27.61 19.96 -9.85
C LEU A 78 28.10 21.36 -10.26
N LEU A 79 28.88 21.49 -11.35
CA LEU A 79 29.32 22.77 -11.90
C LEU A 79 28.34 23.36 -12.93
N ALA A 80 27.42 22.56 -13.47
CA ALA A 80 26.35 23.04 -14.31
C ALA A 80 25.25 23.63 -13.43
N LYS A 81 24.74 24.81 -13.79
CA LYS A 81 23.58 25.39 -13.12
C LYS A 81 22.35 24.61 -13.56
N ASP A 82 21.82 23.74 -12.71
CA ASP A 82 20.71 22.88 -13.10
C ASP A 82 19.37 23.62 -13.13
N VAL A 83 19.15 24.57 -12.22
CA VAL A 83 18.18 25.69 -12.37
C VAL A 83 18.26 26.61 -11.13
N GLY A 84 17.83 27.86 -11.27
CA GLY A 84 17.72 28.79 -10.12
C GLY A 84 16.36 28.67 -9.40
N ALA A 85 15.87 29.75 -8.78
CA ALA A 85 14.54 29.77 -8.14
C ALA A 85 13.35 29.48 -9.09
N ASN A 86 13.57 29.52 -10.41
CA ASN A 86 12.55 29.23 -11.42
C ASN A 86 13.12 28.24 -12.45
N GLY A 87 12.29 27.30 -12.91
CA GLY A 87 12.60 26.28 -13.91
C GLY A 87 12.82 24.89 -13.32
N ALA A 88 12.98 23.88 -14.17
CA ALA A 88 13.19 22.48 -13.78
C ALA A 88 14.47 21.94 -14.42
N SER A 89 15.29 21.23 -13.63
CA SER A 89 16.43 20.47 -14.13
C SER A 89 15.98 19.16 -14.79
N ALA A 90 16.92 18.48 -15.43
CA ALA A 90 16.73 17.10 -15.84
C ALA A 90 16.52 16.20 -14.61
N TRP A 91 15.94 15.02 -14.84
CA TRP A 91 15.87 13.98 -13.83
C TRP A 91 17.19 13.22 -13.76
N GLU A 92 17.68 13.03 -12.55
CA GLU A 92 18.89 12.29 -12.22
C GLU A 92 18.56 11.16 -11.26
N LYS A 93 19.47 10.18 -11.16
CA LYS A 93 19.28 9.03 -10.28
C LYS A 93 20.03 9.23 -8.98
N THR A 94 19.44 8.79 -7.87
CA THR A 94 20.17 8.55 -6.63
C THR A 94 20.97 7.25 -6.74
N LEU A 95 21.82 6.97 -5.74
CA LEU A 95 22.57 5.70 -5.65
C LEU A 95 21.65 4.47 -5.65
N LEU A 96 20.43 4.62 -5.14
CA LEU A 96 19.43 3.56 -5.12
C LEU A 96 18.55 3.53 -6.38
N GLY A 97 18.82 4.43 -7.34
CA GLY A 97 18.17 4.47 -8.64
C GLY A 97 16.82 5.20 -8.66
N ASN A 98 16.47 5.88 -7.58
CA ASN A 98 15.29 6.77 -7.50
C ASN A 98 15.58 8.09 -8.20
N TRP A 99 14.53 8.84 -8.54
CA TRP A 99 14.69 10.04 -9.35
C TRP A 99 14.68 11.30 -8.51
N VAL A 100 15.63 12.18 -8.76
CA VAL A 100 15.69 13.53 -8.19
C VAL A 100 15.81 14.57 -9.28
N ARG A 101 15.25 15.75 -9.02
CA ARG A 101 15.53 16.95 -9.81
C ARG A 101 15.24 18.20 -9.00
N ILE A 102 15.72 19.33 -9.47
CA ILE A 102 15.30 20.63 -8.98
C ILE A 102 14.10 21.09 -9.81
N ASN A 103 13.05 21.58 -9.15
CA ASN A 103 11.95 22.29 -9.79
C ASN A 103 11.54 23.51 -8.96
N ASN A 104 11.71 24.70 -9.53
CA ASN A 104 11.38 25.99 -8.92
C ASN A 104 11.95 26.16 -7.50
N GLY A 105 13.24 25.82 -7.33
CA GLY A 105 13.96 25.98 -6.06
C GLY A 105 13.63 24.92 -4.99
N LYS A 106 12.82 23.91 -5.32
CA LYS A 106 12.59 22.73 -4.47
C LYS A 106 13.18 21.48 -5.12
N ILE A 107 13.41 20.45 -4.32
CA ILE A 107 13.80 19.14 -4.83
C ILE A 107 12.54 18.31 -5.02
N GLU A 108 12.36 17.79 -6.23
CA GLU A 108 11.38 16.76 -6.51
C GLU A 108 12.05 15.39 -6.44
N TYR A 109 11.44 14.48 -5.70
CA TYR A 109 11.89 13.10 -5.53
C TYR A 109 10.79 12.14 -5.99
N ARG A 110 11.16 11.06 -6.68
CA ARG A 110 10.25 9.97 -7.09
C ARG A 110 10.90 8.63 -6.83
N LEU A 111 10.15 7.70 -6.26
CA LEU A 111 10.55 6.29 -6.24
C LEU A 111 10.62 5.78 -7.68
N SER A 112 11.67 5.05 -8.03
CA SER A 112 11.79 4.48 -9.39
C SER A 112 10.73 3.40 -9.62
N ASP A 113 10.06 3.43 -10.77
CA ASP A 113 9.17 2.34 -11.21
C ASP A 113 9.93 1.20 -11.92
N GLY A 114 11.27 1.28 -12.00
CA GLY A 114 12.11 0.29 -12.69
C GLY A 114 12.06 0.35 -14.22
N SER A 115 11.25 1.22 -14.83
CA SER A 115 11.13 1.34 -16.29
C SER A 115 12.39 1.89 -16.96
N GLY A 116 13.24 2.58 -16.19
CA GLY A 116 14.41 3.31 -16.69
C GLY A 116 14.06 4.61 -17.42
N ILE A 117 12.77 4.96 -17.55
CA ILE A 117 12.33 6.22 -18.12
C ILE A 117 12.59 7.34 -17.10
N ALA A 118 13.28 8.40 -17.55
CA ALA A 118 13.68 9.51 -16.70
C ALA A 118 12.48 10.15 -15.98
N GLY A 119 12.52 10.14 -14.66
CA GLY A 119 11.46 10.66 -13.79
C GLY A 119 10.20 9.81 -13.75
N SER A 120 10.17 8.60 -14.30
CA SER A 120 9.00 7.72 -14.11
C SER A 120 8.97 7.20 -12.68
N GLY A 121 7.82 7.37 -12.02
CA GLY A 121 7.66 7.18 -10.59
C GLY A 121 6.75 6.02 -10.23
N ALA A 122 7.13 5.22 -9.25
CA ALA A 122 6.22 4.29 -8.56
C ALA A 122 5.29 5.08 -7.63
N ASP A 123 4.08 4.55 -7.41
CA ASP A 123 3.23 5.07 -6.35
C ASP A 123 3.86 4.74 -5.01
N ILE A 124 3.85 5.70 -4.09
CA ILE A 124 4.32 5.42 -2.75
C ILE A 124 3.28 4.59 -2.01
N ASN A 125 2.00 4.80 -2.29
CA ASN A 125 0.85 4.21 -1.59
C ASN A 125 0.70 2.69 -1.79
N THR A 126 1.67 2.03 -2.41
CA THR A 126 1.69 0.58 -2.60
C THR A 126 2.70 -0.10 -1.66
N LEU A 127 3.40 0.66 -0.82
CA LEU A 127 4.38 0.14 0.12
C LEU A 127 3.68 -0.62 1.24
N SER A 128 4.00 -1.90 1.40
CA SER A 128 3.37 -2.71 2.44
C SER A 128 3.63 -2.16 3.84
N ALA A 129 2.75 -2.50 4.78
CA ALA A 129 2.85 -2.06 6.17
C ALA A 129 4.22 -2.35 6.80
N GLY A 130 4.93 -1.28 7.19
CA GLY A 130 6.25 -1.37 7.81
C GLY A 130 7.40 -1.64 6.83
N GLU A 131 7.15 -1.70 5.52
CA GLU A 131 8.21 -1.57 4.52
C GLU A 131 8.90 -0.22 4.71
N ILE A 132 10.24 -0.20 4.73
CA ILE A 132 11.00 1.04 4.92
C ILE A 132 11.92 1.24 3.73
N LEU A 133 11.65 2.28 2.97
CA LEU A 133 12.56 2.81 1.95
C LEU A 133 13.42 3.91 2.55
N LYS A 134 14.73 3.80 2.34
CA LYS A 134 15.69 4.83 2.74
C LYS A 134 16.47 5.26 1.53
N ASP A 135 16.68 6.55 1.37
CA ASP A 135 17.52 7.10 0.31
C ASP A 135 18.28 8.32 0.81
N SER A 136 19.39 8.64 0.16
CA SER A 136 20.20 9.82 0.46
C SER A 136 20.93 10.33 -0.77
N PHE A 137 21.00 11.65 -0.90
CA PHE A 137 21.73 12.33 -1.96
C PHE A 137 22.23 13.68 -1.48
N VAL A 138 23.20 14.25 -2.19
CA VAL A 138 23.80 15.55 -1.86
C VAL A 138 23.11 16.64 -2.68
N TYR A 139 22.96 17.83 -2.09
CA TYR A 139 22.58 19.02 -2.82
C TYR A 139 23.56 20.15 -2.54
N ALA A 140 23.64 21.10 -3.48
CA ALA A 140 24.49 22.28 -3.36
C ALA A 140 23.68 23.57 -3.48
N ILE A 141 24.00 24.54 -2.63
CA ILE A 141 23.54 25.92 -2.74
C ILE A 141 24.70 26.82 -3.16
N ARG A 142 24.43 27.81 -4.01
CA ARG A 142 25.44 28.79 -4.41
C ARG A 142 25.39 30.05 -3.55
N LEU A 143 26.52 30.39 -2.99
CA LEU A 143 26.68 31.50 -2.05
C LEU A 143 26.90 32.83 -2.78
N GLY A 144 26.69 33.95 -2.07
CA GLY A 144 26.83 35.29 -2.65
C GLY A 144 28.24 35.64 -3.13
N ASN A 145 29.26 34.97 -2.61
CA ASN A 145 30.66 35.08 -3.04
C ASN A 145 30.98 34.15 -4.24
N GLY A 146 30.00 33.39 -4.73
CA GLY A 146 30.13 32.47 -5.85
C GLY A 146 30.58 31.05 -5.51
N THR A 147 30.93 30.74 -4.25
CA THR A 147 31.28 29.38 -3.81
C THR A 147 30.04 28.51 -3.63
N LEU A 148 30.21 27.19 -3.59
CA LEU A 148 29.14 26.24 -3.25
C LEU A 148 29.20 25.86 -1.77
N SER A 149 28.04 25.57 -1.19
CA SER A 149 27.89 24.91 0.11
C SER A 149 27.01 23.69 -0.10
N GLU A 150 27.47 22.54 0.37
CA GLU A 150 26.81 21.25 0.18
C GLU A 150 26.21 20.73 1.49
N ALA A 151 25.17 19.91 1.38
CA ALA A 151 24.59 19.15 2.48
C ALA A 151 23.88 17.89 1.95
N ASN A 152 23.53 16.98 2.86
CA ASN A 152 22.84 15.75 2.53
C ASN A 152 21.34 15.90 2.74
N VAL A 153 20.56 15.33 1.83
CA VAL A 153 19.18 14.93 2.11
C VAL A 153 19.19 13.48 2.54
N SER A 154 18.47 13.17 3.62
CA SER A 154 18.14 11.81 4.03
C SER A 154 16.62 11.63 4.03
N ILE A 155 16.15 10.57 3.38
CA ILE A 155 14.73 10.20 3.30
C ILE A 155 14.57 8.84 3.95
N SER A 156 13.56 8.71 4.80
CA SER A 156 13.05 7.44 5.30
C SER A 156 11.54 7.46 5.14
N LEU A 157 11.03 6.63 4.24
CA LEU A 157 9.61 6.46 3.97
C LEU A 157 9.18 5.09 4.47
N THR A 158 8.17 5.06 5.34
CA THR A 158 7.60 3.82 5.86
C THR A 158 6.20 3.60 5.29
N GLY A 159 5.93 2.42 4.72
CA GLY A 159 4.59 2.01 4.28
C GLY A 159 3.64 1.92 5.48
N ALA A 160 2.43 2.43 5.29
CA ALA A 160 1.30 2.22 6.19
C ALA A 160 0.54 0.97 5.75
N ASN A 161 -0.48 0.57 6.51
CA ASN A 161 -1.38 -0.49 6.05
C ASN A 161 -2.63 0.20 5.51
N ASP A 162 -2.96 -0.06 4.26
CA ASP A 162 -4.21 0.34 3.67
C ASP A 162 -5.30 -0.69 3.98
N ALA A 163 -6.55 -0.25 4.07
CA ALA A 163 -7.64 -1.19 4.34
C ALA A 163 -8.10 -1.83 3.03
N ALA A 164 -8.08 -3.16 3.00
CA ALA A 164 -8.66 -3.94 1.92
C ALA A 164 -10.16 -3.63 1.72
N SER A 165 -10.66 -3.94 0.53
CA SER A 165 -12.09 -3.94 0.21
C SER A 165 -12.51 -5.28 -0.34
N ILE A 166 -13.54 -5.88 0.25
CA ILE A 166 -14.17 -7.12 -0.23
C ILE A 166 -15.59 -6.80 -0.70
N VAL A 167 -15.89 -7.12 -1.96
CA VAL A 167 -17.20 -6.90 -2.58
C VAL A 167 -17.69 -8.14 -3.32
N VAL A 168 -18.99 -8.23 -3.57
CA VAL A 168 -19.59 -9.29 -4.38
C VAL A 168 -19.29 -9.02 -5.86
N ASP A 169 -18.81 -10.04 -6.57
CA ASP A 169 -18.60 -9.96 -8.01
C ASP A 169 -19.94 -10.04 -8.74
N ALA A 170 -20.45 -8.89 -9.18
CA ALA A 170 -21.72 -8.79 -9.89
C ALA A 170 -21.70 -9.38 -11.32
N THR A 171 -20.54 -9.86 -11.81
CA THR A 171 -20.43 -10.48 -13.15
C THR A 171 -20.83 -11.95 -13.16
N VAL A 172 -20.93 -12.59 -11.99
CA VAL A 172 -21.45 -13.95 -11.83
C VAL A 172 -22.77 -13.92 -11.06
N THR A 173 -23.58 -14.97 -11.21
CA THR A 173 -24.78 -15.12 -10.37
C THR A 173 -24.34 -15.37 -8.93
N ASP A 174 -24.85 -14.57 -8.00
CA ASP A 174 -24.68 -14.74 -6.56
C ASP A 174 -25.92 -15.44 -5.99
N ASP A 175 -25.90 -16.77 -6.02
CA ASP A 175 -26.94 -17.62 -5.49
C ASP A 175 -26.64 -18.01 -4.04
N ARG A 176 -27.55 -17.66 -3.13
CA ARG A 176 -27.40 -17.85 -1.68
C ARG A 176 -28.56 -18.62 -1.07
N ALA A 177 -29.30 -19.38 -1.87
CA ALA A 177 -30.44 -20.15 -1.38
C ALA A 177 -30.28 -21.63 -1.68
N THR A 178 -30.71 -22.46 -0.74
CA THR A 178 -30.81 -23.92 -0.92
C THR A 178 -32.13 -24.42 -0.32
N VAL A 179 -32.58 -25.57 -0.80
CA VAL A 179 -33.81 -26.23 -0.36
C VAL A 179 -33.51 -27.70 -0.12
N GLU A 180 -33.88 -28.18 1.06
CA GLU A 180 -33.79 -29.60 1.40
C GLU A 180 -34.64 -30.47 0.46
N ALA A 181 -34.18 -31.69 0.16
CA ALA A 181 -34.83 -32.54 -0.81
C ALA A 181 -36.13 -33.20 -0.31
N GLY A 182 -36.27 -33.36 1.02
CA GLY A 182 -37.41 -33.97 1.69
C GLY A 182 -37.78 -35.37 1.16
N ALA A 183 -39.03 -35.76 1.39
CA ALA A 183 -39.56 -37.06 0.95
C ALA A 183 -39.50 -37.28 -0.58
N ALA A 184 -39.69 -36.20 -1.36
CA ALA A 184 -39.73 -36.24 -2.81
C ALA A 184 -38.33 -36.32 -3.45
N ARG A 185 -37.26 -36.12 -2.67
CA ARG A 185 -35.87 -36.09 -3.15
C ARG A 185 -35.64 -35.08 -4.28
N SER A 186 -36.31 -33.93 -4.24
CA SER A 186 -36.35 -32.94 -5.34
C SER A 186 -36.02 -31.52 -4.86
N GLY A 187 -35.03 -31.37 -3.98
CA GLY A 187 -34.58 -30.08 -3.45
C GLY A 187 -33.55 -29.39 -4.36
N ASP A 188 -33.00 -28.29 -3.86
CA ASP A 188 -31.89 -27.55 -4.48
C ASP A 188 -30.72 -27.48 -3.50
N PRO A 189 -29.73 -28.37 -3.59
CA PRO A 189 -28.70 -28.46 -2.57
C PRO A 189 -27.52 -27.50 -2.79
N ASN A 190 -27.49 -26.74 -3.88
CA ASN A 190 -26.30 -25.98 -4.25
C ASN A 190 -26.55 -24.48 -4.18
N ALA A 191 -25.58 -23.75 -3.66
CA ALA A 191 -25.49 -22.30 -3.76
C ALA A 191 -24.07 -21.93 -4.19
N SER A 192 -23.88 -20.79 -4.84
CA SER A 192 -22.57 -20.37 -5.32
C SER A 192 -22.51 -18.89 -5.62
N GLY A 193 -21.30 -18.35 -5.60
CA GLY A 193 -21.06 -16.97 -5.96
C GLY A 193 -19.57 -16.68 -6.06
N LYS A 194 -19.22 -15.40 -6.13
CA LYS A 194 -17.84 -14.95 -6.17
C LYS A 194 -17.70 -13.60 -5.48
N LEU A 195 -16.60 -13.46 -4.76
CA LEU A 195 -16.18 -12.19 -4.17
C LEU A 195 -14.94 -11.69 -4.90
N THR A 196 -14.72 -10.38 -4.90
CA THR A 196 -13.45 -9.76 -5.28
C THR A 196 -12.87 -9.03 -4.08
N VAL A 197 -11.55 -9.07 -3.97
CA VAL A 197 -10.78 -8.30 -2.99
C VAL A 197 -9.88 -7.33 -3.74
N SER A 198 -9.74 -6.13 -3.20
CA SER A 198 -8.77 -5.13 -3.65
C SER A 198 -8.03 -4.57 -2.45
N ASP A 199 -6.75 -4.30 -2.64
CA ASP A 199 -5.90 -3.60 -1.69
C ASP A 199 -4.97 -2.68 -2.49
N VAL A 200 -4.53 -1.58 -1.89
CA VAL A 200 -3.54 -0.68 -2.50
C VAL A 200 -2.12 -1.18 -2.21
N ASP A 201 -1.91 -1.88 -1.10
CA ASP A 201 -0.63 -2.46 -0.71
C ASP A 201 -0.22 -3.59 -1.67
N ASP A 202 1.03 -3.53 -2.16
CA ASP A 202 1.53 -4.48 -3.16
C ASP A 202 1.52 -5.91 -2.61
N GLY A 203 0.77 -6.79 -3.31
CA GLY A 203 0.65 -8.19 -2.95
C GLY A 203 -0.41 -8.51 -1.89
N GLU A 204 -1.12 -7.51 -1.35
CA GLU A 204 -2.12 -7.70 -0.29
C GLU A 204 -3.56 -7.83 -0.81
N ALA A 205 -3.78 -7.58 -2.11
CA ALA A 205 -5.04 -7.79 -2.81
C ALA A 205 -5.39 -9.29 -3.00
N ALA A 206 -5.51 -10.02 -1.89
CA ALA A 206 -5.75 -11.45 -1.83
C ALA A 206 -6.63 -11.81 -0.62
N PHE A 207 -7.30 -12.97 -0.67
CA PHE A 207 -8.04 -13.50 0.47
C PHE A 207 -7.14 -14.38 1.34
N ALA A 208 -7.35 -14.33 2.65
CA ALA A 208 -6.83 -15.35 3.56
C ALA A 208 -7.60 -16.68 3.38
N ALA A 209 -6.95 -17.80 3.68
CA ALA A 209 -7.62 -19.10 3.71
C ALA A 209 -8.64 -19.14 4.88
N PRO A 210 -9.92 -19.46 4.63
CA PRO A 210 -10.90 -19.56 5.71
C PRO A 210 -10.51 -20.63 6.74
N ALA A 211 -10.70 -20.33 8.02
CA ALA A 211 -10.35 -21.24 9.10
C ALA A 211 -11.17 -22.54 9.10
N SER A 212 -12.40 -22.49 8.59
CA SER A 212 -13.29 -23.64 8.41
C SER A 212 -14.16 -23.42 7.19
N LEU A 213 -14.45 -24.51 6.48
CA LEU A 213 -15.41 -24.56 5.39
C LEU A 213 -16.66 -25.37 5.77
N ASN A 214 -16.77 -25.84 7.01
CA ASN A 214 -17.91 -26.63 7.46
C ASN A 214 -19.03 -25.71 7.97
N GLY A 215 -20.21 -25.86 7.37
CA GLY A 215 -21.45 -25.41 7.96
C GLY A 215 -22.06 -26.48 8.86
N ILE A 216 -23.19 -26.16 9.49
CA ILE A 216 -23.99 -27.08 10.29
C ILE A 216 -24.73 -28.06 9.36
N TYR A 217 -25.34 -27.54 8.29
CA TYR A 217 -26.21 -28.30 7.38
C TYR A 217 -25.48 -28.76 6.11
N GLY A 218 -24.41 -28.07 5.72
CA GLY A 218 -23.64 -28.38 4.52
C GLY A 218 -22.18 -28.00 4.65
N SER A 219 -21.50 -27.92 3.51
CA SER A 219 -20.09 -27.53 3.44
C SER A 219 -19.86 -26.56 2.29
N PHE A 220 -18.96 -25.61 2.54
CA PHE A 220 -18.49 -24.64 1.56
C PHE A 220 -17.26 -25.16 0.82
N THR A 221 -17.01 -24.58 -0.36
CA THR A 221 -15.67 -24.48 -0.93
C THR A 221 -15.34 -23.00 -1.15
N PHE A 222 -14.06 -22.64 -1.05
CA PHE A 222 -13.61 -21.28 -1.29
C PHE A 222 -12.24 -21.30 -1.97
N ASN A 223 -12.14 -20.65 -3.12
CA ASN A 223 -10.88 -20.50 -3.85
C ASN A 223 -10.33 -19.10 -3.57
N ALA A 224 -9.33 -18.99 -2.69
CA ALA A 224 -8.76 -17.71 -2.26
C ALA A 224 -8.10 -16.89 -3.39
N ALA A 225 -7.66 -17.53 -4.47
CA ALA A 225 -7.06 -16.83 -5.61
C ALA A 225 -8.09 -16.20 -6.55
N SER A 226 -9.28 -16.79 -6.66
CA SER A 226 -10.35 -16.29 -7.55
C SER A 226 -11.53 -15.66 -6.81
N GLY A 227 -11.62 -15.85 -5.49
CA GLY A 227 -12.77 -15.49 -4.66
C GLY A 227 -14.04 -16.29 -4.93
N SER A 228 -13.97 -17.33 -5.77
CA SER A 228 -15.13 -18.17 -6.10
C SER A 228 -15.47 -19.09 -4.94
N TRP A 229 -16.76 -19.24 -4.63
CA TRP A 229 -17.23 -20.08 -3.56
C TRP A 229 -18.44 -20.91 -3.99
N THR A 230 -18.56 -22.08 -3.38
CA THR A 230 -19.76 -22.92 -3.50
C THR A 230 -20.20 -23.37 -2.12
N TYR A 231 -21.46 -23.76 -2.02
CA TYR A 231 -22.02 -24.44 -0.87
C TYR A 231 -22.81 -25.64 -1.35
N THR A 232 -22.67 -26.77 -0.65
CA THR A 232 -23.46 -27.97 -0.89
C THR A 232 -24.13 -28.38 0.42
N LEU A 233 -25.46 -28.31 0.43
CA LEU A 233 -26.30 -28.83 1.49
C LEU A 233 -26.16 -30.36 1.56
N ASP A 234 -25.94 -30.89 2.76
CA ASP A 234 -25.85 -32.33 2.99
C ASP A 234 -27.18 -32.83 3.58
N ASN A 235 -28.00 -33.42 2.69
CA ASN A 235 -29.31 -33.95 3.05
C ASN A 235 -29.23 -35.19 3.97
N ASN A 236 -28.05 -35.77 4.21
CA ASN A 236 -27.91 -36.91 5.10
C ASN A 236 -27.54 -36.50 6.53
N ARG A 237 -27.24 -35.23 6.78
CA ARG A 237 -26.94 -34.77 8.14
C ARG A 237 -28.19 -34.80 8.99
N ALA A 238 -28.02 -35.25 10.24
CA ALA A 238 -29.08 -35.27 11.23
C ALA A 238 -29.68 -33.87 11.48
N ALA A 239 -28.87 -32.81 11.39
CA ALA A 239 -29.35 -31.44 11.52
C ALA A 239 -30.26 -31.02 10.35
N THR A 240 -29.93 -31.43 9.13
CA THR A 240 -30.72 -31.15 7.93
C THR A 240 -32.04 -31.91 7.98
N GLN A 241 -31.99 -33.22 8.25
CA GLN A 241 -33.18 -34.09 8.37
C GLN A 241 -34.07 -33.80 9.59
N ALA A 242 -33.66 -32.88 10.47
CA ALA A 242 -34.47 -32.40 11.57
C ALA A 242 -35.28 -31.14 11.20
N LEU A 243 -35.05 -30.58 10.00
CA LEU A 243 -35.80 -29.42 9.52
C LEU A 243 -37.20 -29.85 9.08
N ASN A 244 -38.19 -29.07 9.49
CA ASN A 244 -39.56 -29.25 9.03
C ASN A 244 -39.80 -28.42 7.77
N GLN A 245 -40.91 -28.71 7.09
CA GLN A 245 -41.33 -27.92 5.94
C GLN A 245 -41.48 -26.43 6.29
N GLY A 246 -40.71 -25.59 5.60
CA GLY A 246 -40.74 -24.14 5.78
C GLY A 246 -39.85 -23.61 6.91
N ASP A 247 -39.12 -24.47 7.62
CA ASP A 247 -38.06 -24.02 8.52
C ASP A 247 -37.01 -23.25 7.72
N ALA A 248 -36.58 -22.11 8.25
CA ALA A 248 -35.59 -21.23 7.62
C ALA A 248 -34.36 -21.14 8.53
N VAL A 249 -33.26 -21.71 8.07
CA VAL A 249 -31.96 -21.71 8.76
C VAL A 249 -30.87 -21.24 7.81
N SER A 250 -29.65 -21.06 8.30
CA SER A 250 -28.53 -20.61 7.48
C SER A 250 -27.20 -21.19 7.93
N ASP A 251 -26.34 -21.43 6.97
CA ASP A 251 -24.90 -21.60 7.19
C ASP A 251 -24.17 -20.32 6.80
N THR A 252 -23.08 -20.00 7.51
CA THR A 252 -22.26 -18.81 7.24
C THR A 252 -20.80 -19.19 7.10
N LEU A 253 -20.18 -18.74 6.01
CA LEU A 253 -18.74 -18.74 5.81
C LEU A 253 -18.20 -17.31 5.99
N SER A 254 -17.28 -17.12 6.93
CA SER A 254 -16.57 -15.85 7.09
C SER A 254 -15.25 -15.90 6.31
N VAL A 255 -15.02 -14.90 5.47
CA VAL A 255 -13.79 -14.73 4.70
C VAL A 255 -13.15 -13.39 5.05
N SER A 256 -11.82 -13.30 4.96
CA SER A 256 -11.07 -12.07 5.20
C SER A 256 -10.05 -11.80 4.11
N SER A 257 -9.62 -10.55 4.01
CA SER A 257 -8.43 -10.18 3.23
C SER A 257 -7.19 -10.82 3.86
N LEU A 258 -6.10 -10.86 3.10
CA LEU A 258 -4.83 -11.45 3.50
C LEU A 258 -4.23 -10.74 4.71
N ASP A 259 -4.29 -9.42 4.72
CA ASP A 259 -3.83 -8.52 5.78
C ASP A 259 -4.80 -8.45 6.98
N GLY A 260 -6.02 -8.97 6.81
CA GLY A 260 -7.04 -9.06 7.85
C GLY A 260 -7.81 -7.75 8.11
N THR A 261 -7.62 -6.70 7.31
CA THR A 261 -8.34 -5.42 7.48
C THR A 261 -9.79 -5.46 7.00
N ALA A 262 -10.14 -6.37 6.08
CA ALA A 262 -11.49 -6.57 5.61
C ALA A 262 -12.02 -7.98 5.92
N SER A 263 -13.33 -8.07 6.17
CA SER A 263 -14.04 -9.33 6.29
C SER A 263 -15.41 -9.29 5.63
N HIS A 264 -15.87 -10.45 5.16
CA HIS A 264 -17.18 -10.62 4.55
C HIS A 264 -17.81 -11.94 4.96
N ASN A 265 -19.12 -11.93 5.25
CA ASN A 265 -19.87 -13.14 5.57
C ASN A 265 -20.71 -13.58 4.37
N ILE A 266 -20.41 -14.77 3.85
CA ILE A 266 -21.26 -15.47 2.89
C ILE A 266 -22.30 -16.24 3.69
N VAL A 267 -23.55 -15.76 3.65
CA VAL A 267 -24.68 -16.39 4.34
C VAL A 267 -25.52 -17.11 3.30
N VAL A 268 -25.65 -18.43 3.44
CA VAL A 268 -26.51 -19.28 2.60
C VAL A 268 -27.76 -19.63 3.38
N ALA A 269 -28.92 -19.26 2.84
CA ALA A 269 -30.23 -19.60 3.38
C ALA A 269 -30.60 -21.03 2.99
N ILE A 270 -31.17 -21.78 3.93
CA ILE A 270 -31.57 -23.17 3.77
C ILE A 270 -33.03 -23.27 4.18
N THR A 271 -33.87 -23.76 3.27
CA THR A 271 -35.29 -24.00 3.54
C THR A 271 -35.55 -25.49 3.74
N GLY A 272 -36.11 -25.86 4.88
CA GLY A 272 -36.49 -27.23 5.21
C GLY A 272 -37.67 -27.74 4.37
N ALA A 273 -37.70 -29.05 4.13
CA ALA A 273 -38.75 -29.73 3.38
C ALA A 273 -39.47 -30.77 4.24
N ASN A 274 -40.61 -31.28 3.77
CA ASN A 274 -41.32 -32.34 4.50
C ASN A 274 -40.68 -33.71 4.23
N ASP A 275 -40.19 -34.39 5.26
CA ASP A 275 -39.71 -35.76 5.18
C ASP A 275 -40.83 -36.82 5.22
N ALA A 276 -40.53 -38.01 4.70
CA ALA A 276 -41.46 -39.13 4.74
C ALA A 276 -41.57 -39.65 6.18
N ALA A 277 -42.78 -39.92 6.66
CA ALA A 277 -42.96 -40.51 7.98
C ALA A 277 -42.26 -41.88 8.06
N SER A 278 -41.37 -42.04 9.04
CA SER A 278 -40.77 -43.34 9.36
C SER A 278 -41.68 -44.08 10.32
N ILE A 279 -42.44 -45.06 9.81
CA ILE A 279 -43.22 -45.97 10.65
C ILE A 279 -42.36 -47.18 10.97
N VAL A 280 -41.86 -47.26 12.20
CA VAL A 280 -41.22 -48.46 12.73
C VAL A 280 -42.27 -49.28 13.45
N VAL A 281 -42.61 -50.45 12.91
CA VAL A 281 -43.48 -51.41 13.60
C VAL A 281 -42.66 -52.09 14.69
N ASP A 282 -43.04 -51.89 15.95
CA ASP A 282 -42.49 -52.65 17.07
C ASP A 282 -42.99 -54.09 16.97
N ALA A 283 -42.13 -54.99 16.47
CA ALA A 283 -42.43 -56.41 16.29
C ALA A 283 -42.53 -57.18 17.63
N THR A 284 -42.41 -56.51 18.79
CA THR A 284 -42.51 -57.14 20.11
C THR A 284 -43.91 -57.09 20.74
N VAL A 285 -44.87 -56.40 20.09
CA VAL A 285 -46.27 -56.42 20.52
C VAL A 285 -46.99 -57.62 19.91
N THR A 286 -47.06 -58.72 20.67
CA THR A 286 -48.01 -59.81 20.41
C THR A 286 -49.30 -59.53 21.17
N ASP A 287 -50.44 -59.61 20.47
CA ASP A 287 -51.80 -59.58 21.06
C ASP A 287 -52.03 -60.71 22.08
#